data_AF-U6KCP4-F1
#
_entry.id   AF-U6KCP4-F1
#
_cell.length_a   1.000
_cell.length_b   1.000
_cell.length_c   1.000
_cell.angle_alpha   90.00
_cell.angle_beta   90.00
_cell.angle_gamma   90.00
#
_symmetry.space_group_name_H-M   'P 1'
#
loop_
_entity.id
_entity.type
_entity.pdbx_description
1 polymer ?
#
loop_
_entity_poly.entity_id
_entity_poly.type
_entity_poly.pdbx_seq_one_letter_code
_entity_poly.pdbx_strand_id
1 'polypeptide(L)'
;MRTPKKFHYIFNMRDLSRIYQGMWNANLPPSIDAKSILRLWRHECLRVFQDRLIEEEEKHYLEHIKLKQIIEDTFPDCSEYALRDPIVWTEFQSALKLLEAEEKADSPVGALHEMSLNQ
;
A
#
# COMPACT_ATOMS: atom_id res chain seq x y z
N MET A 1 2.94 12.68 -36.96
CA MET A 1 1.78 12.87 -36.06
C MET A 1 1.72 11.68 -35.13
N ARG A 2 2.01 11.84 -33.82
CA ARG A 2 1.82 10.75 -32.86
C ARG A 2 0.34 10.72 -32.50
N THR A 3 -0.39 9.74 -33.02
CA THR A 3 -1.69 9.36 -32.48
C THR A 3 -1.51 9.10 -30.98
N PRO A 4 -2.33 9.68 -30.09
CA PRO A 4 -2.27 9.32 -28.68
C PRO A 4 -2.46 7.81 -28.58
N LYS A 5 -1.53 7.11 -27.94
CA LYS A 5 -1.46 5.63 -28.00
C LYS A 5 -2.79 4.99 -27.57
N LYS A 6 -3.52 5.57 -26.62
CA LYS A 6 -4.90 5.19 -26.25
C LYS A 6 -5.67 6.40 -25.69
N PHE A 7 -6.93 6.59 -26.09
CA PHE A 7 -7.74 7.76 -25.70
C PHE A 7 -8.20 7.75 -24.22
N HIS A 8 -8.08 6.63 -23.53
CA HIS A 8 -8.59 6.48 -22.15
C HIS A 8 -7.60 6.93 -21.05
N TYR A 9 -6.35 7.24 -21.39
CA TYR A 9 -5.37 7.77 -20.43
C TYR A 9 -5.50 9.29 -20.30
N ILE A 10 -6.63 9.73 -19.75
CA ILE A 10 -6.85 11.14 -19.43
C ILE A 10 -6.46 11.37 -17.97
N PHE A 11 -5.26 11.91 -17.78
CA PHE A 11 -4.83 12.41 -16.47
C PHE A 11 -5.21 13.88 -16.32
N ASN A 12 -5.85 14.24 -15.21
CA ASN A 12 -6.21 15.63 -14.94
C ASN A 12 -5.94 16.00 -13.48
N MET A 13 -6.08 17.29 -13.15
CA MET A 13 -5.81 17.79 -11.79
C MET A 13 -6.68 17.16 -10.70
N ARG A 14 -7.81 16.54 -11.05
CA ARG A 14 -8.65 15.79 -10.10
C ARG A 14 -7.95 14.54 -9.58
N ASP A 15 -7.01 13.98 -10.33
CA ASP A 15 -6.27 12.80 -9.90
C ASP A 15 -5.37 13.12 -8.71
N LEU A 16 -4.74 14.30 -8.70
CA LEU A 16 -4.03 14.79 -7.52
C LEU A 16 -4.99 14.93 -6.33
N SER A 17 -6.18 15.49 -6.53
CA SER A 17 -7.19 15.58 -5.47
C SER A 17 -7.57 14.20 -4.92
N ARG A 18 -7.67 13.17 -5.76
CA ARG A 18 -7.96 11.79 -5.33
C ARG A 18 -6.85 11.21 -4.47
N ILE A 19 -5.58 11.45 -4.80
CA ILE A 19 -4.44 11.01 -4.00
C ILE A 19 -4.53 11.63 -2.61
N TYR A 20 -4.69 12.96 -2.53
CA TYR A 20 -4.79 13.64 -1.23
C TYR A 20 -6.01 13.21 -0.42
N GLN A 21 -7.16 13.00 -1.07
CA GLN A 21 -8.36 12.47 -0.40
C GLN A 21 -8.13 11.04 0.11
N GLY A 22 -7.47 10.19 -0.66
CA GLY A 22 -7.10 8.84 -0.25
C GLY A 22 -6.18 8.85 0.98
N MET A 23 -5.17 9.73 0.97
CA MET A 23 -4.29 9.93 2.12
C MET A 23 -5.05 10.45 3.35
N TRP A 24 -5.99 11.38 3.16
CA TRP A 24 -6.79 11.94 4.24
C TRP A 24 -7.76 10.93 4.87
N ASN A 25 -8.33 10.05 4.05
CA ASN A 25 -9.27 9.02 4.49
C ASN A 25 -8.58 7.75 5.01
N ALA A 26 -7.25 7.68 4.92
CA ALA A 26 -6.51 6.57 5.48
C ALA A 26 -6.65 6.57 7.01
N ASN A 27 -6.91 5.40 7.59
CA ASN A 27 -6.90 5.23 9.04
C ASN A 27 -5.45 5.29 9.52
N LEU A 28 -5.03 6.46 10.02
CA LEU A 28 -3.67 6.69 10.48
C LEU A 28 -3.60 6.60 12.01
N PRO A 29 -2.59 5.92 12.59
CA PRO A 29 -2.37 5.96 14.02
C PRO A 29 -2.01 7.38 14.47
N PRO A 30 -2.33 7.79 15.70
CA PRO A 30 -2.04 9.13 16.21
C PRO A 30 -0.55 9.52 16.16
N SER A 31 0.35 8.55 16.20
CA SER A 31 1.80 8.72 16.18
C SER A 31 2.42 8.26 14.85
N ILE A 32 1.88 8.69 13.72
CA ILE A 32 2.39 8.28 12.41
C ILE A 32 3.69 9.00 12.04
N ASP A 33 4.70 8.23 11.64
CA ASP A 33 5.99 8.76 11.17
C ASP A 33 5.87 9.36 9.75
N ALA A 34 6.69 10.37 9.45
CA ALA A 34 6.77 10.98 8.12
C ALA A 34 7.10 9.97 7.00
N LYS A 35 7.98 9.00 7.27
CA LYS A 35 8.31 7.91 6.32
C LYS A 35 7.10 7.02 6.00
N SER A 36 6.18 6.87 6.95
CA SER A 36 4.94 6.10 6.78
C SER A 36 3.92 6.89 5.95
N ILE A 37 3.85 8.21 6.14
CA ILE A 37 3.05 9.09 5.28
C ILE A 37 3.57 9.05 3.83
N LEU A 38 4.89 9.07 3.63
CA LEU A 38 5.49 8.95 2.29
C LEU A 38 5.17 7.60 1.63
N ARG A 39 5.20 6.51 2.41
CA ARG A 39 4.80 5.17 1.95
C ARG A 39 3.31 5.13 1.57
N LEU A 40 2.42 5.75 2.35
CA LEU A 40 1.01 5.91 2.02
C LEU A 40 0.80 6.75 0.76
N TRP A 41 1.57 7.82 0.57
CA TRP A 41 1.53 8.61 -0.66
C TRP A 41 1.90 7.77 -1.88
N ARG A 42 2.95 6.93 -1.80
CA ARG A 42 3.28 5.97 -2.87
C ARG A 42 2.11 5.04 -3.16
N HIS A 43 1.47 4.50 -2.11
CA HIS A 43 0.31 3.62 -2.24
C HIS A 43 -0.84 4.29 -3.01
N GLU A 44 -1.20 5.52 -2.63
CA GLU A 44 -2.29 6.24 -3.29
C GLU A 44 -1.94 6.67 -4.72
N CYS A 45 -0.67 6.98 -5.00
CA CYS A 45 -0.20 7.20 -6.38
C CYS A 45 -0.40 5.94 -7.25
N LEU A 46 -0.04 4.76 -6.75
CA LEU A 46 -0.25 3.51 -7.47
C LEU A 46 -1.74 3.24 -7.68
N ARG A 47 -2.56 3.35 -6.64
CA ARG A 47 -4.02 3.17 -6.75
C ARG A 47 -4.69 4.12 -7.74
N VAL A 48 -4.26 5.39 -7.78
CA VAL A 48 -4.87 6.38 -8.67
C VAL A 48 -4.37 6.25 -10.11
N PHE A 49 -3.11 5.91 -10.33
CA PHE A 49 -2.51 5.88 -11.66
C PHE A 49 -2.39 4.45 -12.23
N GLN A 50 -1.76 3.53 -11.48
CA GLN A 50 -1.46 2.17 -11.91
C GLN A 50 -2.73 1.36 -12.22
N ASP A 51 -3.80 1.51 -11.41
CA ASP A 51 -5.07 0.80 -11.62
C ASP A 51 -5.75 1.15 -12.96
N ARG A 52 -5.40 2.30 -13.56
CA ARG A 52 -5.91 2.71 -14.88
C ARG A 52 -5.05 2.23 -16.04
N LEU A 53 -3.80 1.82 -15.77
CA LEU A 53 -2.87 1.35 -16.79
C LEU A 53 -3.19 -0.09 -17.19
N ILE A 54 -3.15 -0.37 -18.48
CA ILE A 54 -3.44 -1.70 -19.02
C ILE A 54 -2.14 -2.46 -19.31
N GLU A 55 -1.14 -1.78 -19.87
CA GLU A 55 0.12 -2.42 -20.27
C GLU A 55 1.04 -2.59 -19.07
N GLU A 56 1.62 -3.79 -18.95
CA GLU A 56 2.53 -4.12 -17.85
C GLU A 56 3.82 -3.30 -17.90
N GLU A 57 4.31 -2.93 -19.10
CA GLU A 57 5.47 -2.05 -19.22
C GLU A 57 5.19 -0.64 -18.67
N GLU A 58 3.95 -0.14 -18.86
CA GLU A 58 3.55 1.17 -18.33
C GLU A 58 3.44 1.13 -16.81
N LYS A 59 2.87 0.05 -16.25
CA LYS A 59 2.81 -0.17 -14.81
C LYS A 59 4.21 -0.26 -14.20
N HIS A 60 5.08 -1.06 -14.80
CA HIS A 60 6.47 -1.22 -14.36
C HIS A 60 7.23 0.11 -14.40
N TYR A 61 7.08 0.87 -15.48
CA TYR A 61 7.69 2.19 -15.61
C TYR A 61 7.21 3.15 -14.51
N LEU A 62 5.91 3.20 -14.23
CA LEU A 62 5.37 4.07 -13.19
C LEU A 62 5.92 3.69 -11.81
N GLU A 63 5.83 2.41 -11.45
CA GLU A 63 6.17 1.91 -10.11
C GLU A 63 7.68 1.90 -9.85
N HIS A 64 8.44 1.23 -10.71
CA HIS A 64 9.85 0.93 -10.43
C HIS A 64 10.83 1.97 -10.96
N ILE A 65 10.38 2.85 -11.87
CA ILE A 65 11.23 3.89 -12.45
C ILE A 65 10.77 5.26 -11.94
N LYS A 66 9.54 5.67 -12.27
CA LYS A 66 9.14 7.07 -12.07
C LYS A 66 8.91 7.43 -10.60
N LEU A 67 8.14 6.62 -9.87
CA LEU A 67 7.88 6.86 -8.44
C LEU A 67 9.13 6.67 -7.59
N LYS A 68 9.93 5.64 -7.92
CA LYS A 68 11.22 5.41 -7.28
C LYS A 68 12.14 6.63 -7.36
N GLN A 69 12.36 7.16 -8.57
CA GLN A 69 13.18 8.36 -8.78
C GLN A 69 12.69 9.55 -7.96
N ILE A 70 11.39 9.83 -7.97
CA ILE A 70 10.83 10.98 -7.22
C ILE A 70 11.12 10.85 -5.72
N ILE A 71 10.96 9.64 -5.17
CA ILE A 71 11.19 9.36 -3.75
C ILE A 71 12.67 9.50 -3.40
N GLU A 72 13.56 8.92 -4.21
CA GLU A 72 15.02 8.99 -3.99
C GLU A 72 15.56 10.42 -4.11
N ASP A 73 15.06 11.19 -5.08
CA ASP A 73 15.50 12.57 -5.33
C ASP A 73 14.98 13.56 -4.26
N THR A 74 13.74 13.37 -3.78
CA THR A 74 13.10 14.32 -2.85
C THR A 74 13.34 13.95 -1.39
N PHE A 75 13.41 12.65 -1.08
CA PHE A 75 13.43 12.13 0.29
C PHE A 75 14.44 10.98 0.45
N PRO A 76 15.74 11.22 0.20
CA PRO A 76 16.77 10.18 0.18
C PRO A 76 16.82 9.39 1.49
N ASP A 77 16.71 10.05 2.64
CA ASP A 77 16.85 9.44 3.98
C ASP A 77 15.75 8.42 4.32
N CYS A 78 14.57 8.53 3.71
CA CYS A 78 13.45 7.62 3.96
C CYS A 78 13.02 6.83 2.72
N SER A 79 13.77 6.93 1.63
CA SER A 79 13.53 6.24 0.37
C SER A 79 13.45 4.73 0.55
N GLU A 80 14.41 4.14 1.26
CA GLU A 80 14.48 2.71 1.51
C GLU A 80 13.21 2.19 2.21
N TYR A 81 12.66 2.95 3.17
CA TYR A 81 11.44 2.59 3.88
C TYR A 81 10.19 2.74 3.00
N ALA A 82 10.09 3.83 2.24
CA ALA A 82 8.94 4.11 1.38
C ALA A 82 8.83 3.11 0.21
N LEU A 83 9.96 2.60 -0.28
CA LEU A 83 10.03 1.71 -1.44
C LEU A 83 9.87 0.21 -1.11
N ARG A 84 9.78 -0.21 0.16
CA ARG A 84 9.63 -1.64 0.50
C ARG A 84 8.33 -2.21 -0.07
N ASP A 85 8.34 -3.47 -0.47
CA ASP A 85 7.14 -4.23 -0.84
C ASP A 85 6.89 -5.33 0.20
N PRO A 86 5.63 -5.79 0.39
CA PRO A 86 4.41 -5.38 -0.31
C PRO A 86 3.86 -4.03 0.19
N ILE A 87 3.25 -3.26 -0.71
CA ILE A 87 2.59 -1.99 -0.37
C ILE A 87 1.12 -2.22 0.01
N VAL A 88 0.89 -2.51 1.28
CA VAL A 88 -0.46 -2.76 1.81
C VAL A 88 -0.81 -1.69 2.85
N TRP A 89 -1.92 -0.99 2.62
CA TRP A 89 -2.48 -0.03 3.55
C TRP A 89 -3.97 -0.34 3.81
N THR A 90 -4.25 -1.53 4.36
CA THR A 90 -5.63 -1.99 4.61
C THR A 90 -5.75 -2.66 5.97
N GLU A 91 -6.93 -2.57 6.57
CA GLU A 91 -7.30 -3.27 7.82
C GLU A 91 -7.43 -4.79 7.64
N PHE A 92 -7.41 -5.28 6.40
CA PHE A 92 -7.56 -6.70 6.10
C PHE A 92 -6.42 -7.55 6.70
N GLN A 93 -5.21 -6.99 6.84
CA GLN A 93 -4.12 -7.70 7.52
C GLN A 93 -4.42 -7.95 9.00
N SER A 94 -5.06 -6.98 9.67
CA SER A 94 -5.49 -7.12 11.05
C SER A 94 -6.61 -8.16 11.15
N ALA A 95 -7.59 -8.10 10.23
CA ALA A 95 -8.68 -9.07 10.18
C ALA A 95 -8.18 -10.51 9.93
N LEU A 96 -7.23 -10.71 9.02
CA LEU A 96 -6.64 -12.03 8.74
C LEU A 96 -5.97 -12.61 9.99
N LYS A 97 -5.20 -11.80 10.72
CA LYS A 97 -4.55 -12.23 11.96
C LYS A 97 -5.56 -12.64 13.04
N LEU A 98 -6.71 -11.97 13.10
CA LEU A 98 -7.78 -12.32 14.03
C LEU A 98 -8.42 -13.67 13.66
N LEU A 99 -8.73 -13.86 12.38
CA LEU A 99 -9.29 -15.12 11.88
C LEU A 99 -8.32 -16.30 12.09
N GLU A 100 -7.03 -16.11 11.79
CA GLU A 100 -5.99 -17.13 12.05
C GLU A 100 -5.81 -17.42 13.55
N ALA A 101 -6.06 -16.44 14.42
CA ALA A 101 -5.99 -16.63 15.87
C ALA A 101 -7.22 -17.40 16.39
N GLU A 102 -8.41 -17.13 15.86
CA GLU A 102 -9.64 -17.88 16.17
C GLU A 102 -9.54 -19.34 15.72
N GLU A 103 -9.04 -19.61 14.50
CA GLU A 103 -8.83 -20.99 14.03
C GLU A 103 -7.78 -21.76 14.87
N LYS A 104 -6.76 -21.06 15.39
CA LYS A 104 -5.77 -21.68 16.30
C LYS A 104 -6.33 -21.96 17.69
N ALA A 105 -7.26 -21.13 18.17
CA ALA A 105 -7.93 -21.33 19.45
C ALA A 105 -8.90 -22.53 19.40
N ASP A 106 -9.57 -22.74 18.27
CA ASP A 106 -10.47 -23.88 18.04
C ASP A 106 -9.75 -25.17 17.63
N SER A 107 -8.43 -25.12 17.41
CA SER A 107 -7.62 -26.30 17.08
C SER A 107 -7.33 -27.16 18.33
N PRO A 108 -7.44 -28.51 18.26
CA PRO A 108 -7.26 -29.39 19.41
C PRO A 108 -5.86 -29.33 20.05
N VAL A 109 -4.86 -28.75 19.36
CA VAL A 109 -3.50 -28.56 19.89
C VAL A 109 -3.40 -27.37 20.86
N GLY A 110 -4.22 -26.32 20.69
CA GLY A 110 -4.27 -25.16 21.59
C GLY A 110 -4.89 -25.49 22.95
N ALA A 111 -5.97 -26.28 22.95
CA ALA A 111 -6.62 -26.77 24.16
C ALA A 111 -5.68 -27.62 25.05
N LEU A 112 -4.75 -28.37 24.45
CA LEU A 112 -3.76 -29.16 25.19
C LEU A 112 -2.70 -28.31 25.89
N HIS A 113 -2.39 -27.11 25.37
CA HIS A 113 -1.44 -26.19 26.00
C HIS A 113 -2.04 -25.49 27.23
N GLU A 114 -3.32 -25.10 27.18
CA GLU A 114 -4.02 -24.52 28.33
C GLU A 114 -4.31 -25.55 29.44
N MET A 115 -4.54 -26.81 29.08
CA MET A 115 -4.74 -27.90 30.06
C MET A 115 -3.46 -28.27 30.82
N SER A 116 -2.26 -28.00 30.26
CA SER A 116 -0.98 -28.28 30.92
C SER A 116 -0.50 -27.15 31.85
N LEU A 117 -1.07 -25.95 31.74
CA LEU A 117 -0.71 -24.78 32.57
C LEU A 117 -1.58 -24.63 33.82
N ASN A 118 -2.67 -25.40 33.93
CA ASN A 118 -3.59 -25.42 35.07
C ASN A 118 -3.43 -26.67 35.97
N GLN A 119 -2.27 -27.31 35.95
CA GLN A 119 -1.89 -28.39 36.89
C GLN A 119 -0.70 -28.00 37.75
#